data_AF-A0AA44UTS8-F1
#
_entry.id   AF-A0AA44UTS8-F1
#
_cell.length_a   1.000
_cell.length_b   1.000
_cell.length_c   1.000
_cell.angle_alpha   90.00
_cell.angle_beta   90.00
_cell.angle_gamma   90.00
#
_symmetry.space_group_name_H-M   'P 1'
#
loop_
_entity.id
_entity.type
_entity.pdbx_description
1 polymer ?
#
loop_
_entity_poly.entity_id
_entity_poly.type
_entity_poly.pdbx_seq_one_letter_code
_entity_poly.pdbx_strand_id
1 'polypeptide(L)'
;MSNVVLKLAQAIGIVVLAVLVVGTVIGVLQWLVVAAGLVALPVAGIWLYSRLSGRSTARPARRSAPRPTRADRAVTARRAELEGRAVYDAVGRCGWCGSGTRHQDRYGFPATPLAFHRSEIDAML
;
A
#
# COMPACT_ATOMS: atom_id res chain seq x y z
N MET A 1 -7.18 -27.89 61.52
CA MET A 1 -6.22 -27.68 60.41
C MET A 1 -5.01 -26.95 60.97
N SER A 2 -3.79 -27.42 60.72
CA SER A 2 -2.58 -26.79 61.26
C SER A 2 -2.23 -25.51 60.51
N ASN A 3 -1.68 -24.50 61.21
CA ASN A 3 -1.25 -23.22 60.62
C ASN A 3 -0.27 -23.38 59.43
N VAL A 4 0.44 -24.51 59.38
CA VAL A 4 1.36 -24.86 58.28
C VAL A 4 0.61 -25.10 56.98
N VAL A 5 -0.53 -25.80 57.00
CA VAL A 5 -1.33 -26.09 55.81
C VAL A 5 -1.94 -24.81 55.24
N LEU A 6 -2.40 -23.90 56.11
CA LEU A 6 -2.97 -22.63 55.69
C LEU A 6 -1.91 -21.73 55.02
N LYS A 7 -0.71 -21.62 55.62
CA LYS A 7 0.41 -20.87 55.05
C LYS A 7 0.86 -21.44 53.71
N LEU A 8 0.89 -22.77 53.57
CA LEU A 8 1.24 -23.44 52.33
C LEU A 8 0.21 -23.15 51.23
N ALA A 9 -1.08 -23.28 51.53
CA ALA A 9 -2.16 -22.96 50.59
C ALA A 9 -2.12 -21.49 50.14
N GLN A 10 -1.84 -20.57 51.07
CA GLN A 10 -1.71 -19.14 50.77
C GLN A 10 -0.49 -18.85 49.88
N ALA A 11 0.65 -19.48 50.14
CA ALA A 11 1.84 -19.34 49.29
C ALA A 11 1.59 -19.84 47.87
N ILE A 12 0.94 -21.01 47.71
CA ILE A 12 0.55 -21.54 46.40
C ILE A 12 -0.40 -20.58 45.69
N GLY A 13 -1.41 -20.05 46.39
CA GLY A 13 -2.35 -19.08 45.83
C GLY A 13 -1.66 -17.82 45.30
N ILE A 14 -0.68 -17.28 46.04
CA ILE A 14 0.10 -16.11 45.62
C ILE A 14 0.92 -16.43 44.37
N VAL A 15 1.59 -17.59 44.33
CA VAL A 15 2.39 -18.00 43.17
C VAL A 15 1.51 -18.16 41.92
N VAL A 16 0.37 -18.83 42.05
CA VAL A 16 -0.58 -19.01 40.93
C VAL A 16 -1.09 -17.67 40.43
N LEU A 17 -1.46 -16.75 41.33
CA LEU A 17 -1.91 -15.42 40.96
C LEU A 17 -0.80 -14.63 40.24
N ALA A 18 0.44 -14.69 40.73
CA ALA A 18 1.57 -14.03 40.10
C ALA A 18 1.83 -14.56 38.68
N VAL A 19 1.80 -15.88 38.49
CA VAL A 19 1.96 -16.51 37.16
C VAL A 19 0.84 -16.09 36.22
N LEU A 20 -0.41 -16.05 36.69
CA LEU A 20 -1.55 -15.58 35.89
C LEU A 20 -1.40 -14.13 35.44
N VAL A 21 -1.01 -13.25 36.36
CA VAL A 21 -0.82 -11.82 36.06
C VAL A 21 0.32 -11.65 35.05
N VAL A 22 1.47 -12.27 35.30
CA VAL A 22 2.63 -12.18 34.40
C VAL A 22 2.30 -12.77 33.03
N GLY A 23 1.65 -13.94 32.98
CA GLY A 23 1.23 -14.57 31.74
C GLY A 23 0.26 -13.72 30.93
N THR A 24 -0.68 -13.05 31.60
CA THR A 24 -1.62 -12.14 30.96
C THR A 24 -0.92 -10.91 30.38
N VAL A 25 0.00 -10.31 31.13
CA VAL A 25 0.80 -9.16 30.67
C VAL A 25 1.63 -9.55 29.44
N ILE A 26 2.32 -10.69 29.48
CA ILE A 26 3.10 -11.19 28.34
C ILE A 26 2.19 -11.45 27.14
N GLY A 27 1.02 -12.08 27.36
CA GLY A 27 0.05 -12.34 26.30
C GLY A 27 -0.44 -11.06 25.63
N VAL A 28 -0.77 -10.03 26.41
CA VAL A 28 -1.18 -8.72 25.88
C VAL A 28 -0.05 -8.07 25.09
N LEU A 29 1.17 -8.06 25.62
CA LEU A 29 2.34 -7.50 24.93
C LEU A 29 2.60 -8.22 23.60
N GLN A 30 2.55 -9.56 23.59
CA GLN A 30 2.71 -10.35 22.38
C GLN A 30 1.64 -10.01 21.35
N TRP A 31 0.39 -9.87 21.77
CA TRP A 31 -0.72 -9.51 20.89
C TRP A 31 -0.52 -8.12 20.27
N LEU A 32 -0.06 -7.14 21.06
CA LEU A 32 0.27 -5.80 20.57
C LEU A 32 1.41 -5.83 19.55
N VAL A 33 2.46 -6.64 19.78
CA VAL A 33 3.58 -6.79 18.84
C VAL A 33 3.11 -7.41 17.52
N VAL A 34 2.27 -8.45 17.57
CA VAL A 34 1.71 -9.08 16.37
C VAL A 34 0.82 -8.10 15.60
N ALA A 35 -0.09 -7.39 16.28
CA ALA A 35 -0.95 -6.39 15.66
C ALA A 35 -0.13 -5.25 15.03
N ALA A 36 0.89 -4.75 15.74
CA ALA A 36 1.80 -3.75 15.22
C ALA A 36 2.55 -4.27 13.99
N GLY A 37 3.03 -5.52 14.00
CA GLY A 37 3.69 -6.14 12.85
C GLY A 37 2.79 -6.26 11.63
N LEU A 38 1.54 -6.68 11.81
CA LEU A 38 0.54 -6.80 10.75
C LEU A 38 0.24 -5.46 10.06
N VAL A 39 0.32 -4.34 10.79
CA VAL A 39 0.15 -2.99 10.23
C VAL A 39 1.47 -2.45 9.69
N ALA A 40 2.58 -2.66 10.39
CA ALA A 40 3.89 -2.15 10.02
C ALA A 40 4.39 -2.75 8.69
N LEU A 41 4.16 -4.04 8.44
CA LEU A 41 4.56 -4.71 7.21
C LEU A 41 3.96 -4.07 5.94
N PRO A 42 2.62 -3.91 5.79
CA PRO A 42 2.04 -3.27 4.63
C PRO A 42 2.42 -1.79 4.54
N VAL A 43 2.49 -1.07 5.66
CA VAL A 43 2.90 0.35 5.67
C VAL A 43 4.35 0.50 5.20
N ALA A 44 5.27 -0.32 5.71
CA ALA A 44 6.67 -0.33 5.29
C ALA A 44 6.80 -0.76 3.81
N GLY A 45 6.00 -1.72 3.37
CA GLY A 45 5.93 -2.16 1.97
C GLY A 45 5.49 -1.04 1.04
N ILE A 46 4.39 -0.34 1.37
CA ILE A 46 3.88 0.80 0.59
C ILE A 46 4.90 1.95 0.61
N TRP A 47 5.51 2.23 1.75
CA TRP A 47 6.52 3.28 1.87
C TRP A 47 7.77 2.96 1.03
N LEU A 48 8.26 1.72 1.07
CA LEU A 48 9.40 1.29 0.28
C LEU A 48 9.05 1.29 -1.22
N TYR A 49 7.88 0.78 -1.58
CA TYR A 49 7.37 0.80 -2.95
C TYR A 49 7.26 2.23 -3.49
N SER A 50 6.67 3.15 -2.73
CA SER A 50 6.57 4.55 -3.12
C SER A 50 7.92 5.26 -3.17
N ARG A 51 8.89 4.89 -2.35
CA ARG A 51 10.25 5.44 -2.41
C ARG A 51 11.03 4.94 -3.64
N LEU A 52 10.86 3.67 -4.00
CA LEU A 52 11.48 3.07 -5.18
C LEU A 52 10.80 3.52 -6.48
N SER A 53 9.47 3.64 -6.48
CA SER A 53 8.68 4.10 -7.63
C SER A 53 8.67 5.63 -7.77
N GLY A 54 8.87 6.34 -6.66
CA GLY A 54 8.85 7.80 -6.55
C GLY A 54 10.11 8.50 -7.05
N ARG A 55 11.17 7.77 -7.39
CA ARG A 55 12.29 8.34 -8.16
C ARG A 55 11.85 8.86 -9.53
N SER A 56 10.69 8.41 -10.02
CA SER A 56 10.05 8.88 -11.25
C SER A 56 8.90 9.88 -11.02
N THR A 57 8.47 10.13 -9.78
CA THR A 57 7.26 10.95 -9.48
C THR A 57 7.46 11.94 -8.34
N ALA A 58 8.69 12.40 -8.10
CA ALA A 58 8.95 13.59 -7.29
C ALA A 58 8.26 14.80 -7.95
N ARG A 59 6.98 14.98 -7.62
CA ARG A 59 6.16 16.11 -8.04
C ARG A 59 6.79 17.34 -7.40
N PRO A 60 7.35 18.28 -8.18
CA PRO A 60 7.96 19.45 -7.61
C PRO A 60 6.89 20.21 -6.82
N ALA A 61 7.27 20.62 -5.60
CA ALA A 61 6.47 21.47 -4.74
C ALA A 61 5.87 22.61 -5.59
N ARG A 62 4.55 22.79 -5.52
CA ARG A 62 3.78 23.84 -6.20
C ARG A 62 4.33 25.20 -5.81
N ARG A 63 5.35 25.66 -6.53
CA ARG A 63 5.69 27.06 -6.68
C ARG A 63 4.75 27.59 -7.76
N SER A 64 4.05 28.67 -7.46
CA SER A 64 3.03 29.36 -8.27
C SER A 64 3.20 29.11 -9.77
N ALA A 65 2.37 28.24 -10.34
CA ALA A 65 2.50 27.85 -11.75
C ALA A 65 2.16 29.07 -12.64
N PRO A 66 2.97 29.38 -13.66
CA PRO A 66 2.63 30.36 -14.68
C PRO A 66 1.26 30.04 -15.28
N ARG A 67 0.49 31.06 -15.66
CA ARG A 67 -0.80 30.86 -16.34
C ARG A 67 -0.55 30.01 -17.60
N PRO A 68 -1.25 28.87 -17.78
CA PRO A 68 -0.97 27.97 -18.89
C PRO A 68 -1.14 28.70 -20.22
N THR A 69 -0.09 28.62 -21.04
CA THR A 69 -0.05 29.16 -22.39
C THR A 69 -1.01 28.39 -23.30
N ARG A 70 -1.30 28.93 -24.49
CA ARG A 70 -2.12 28.23 -25.49
C ARG A 70 -1.50 26.88 -25.88
N ALA A 71 -0.18 26.80 -25.93
CA ALA A 71 0.57 25.57 -26.17
C ALA A 71 0.35 24.55 -25.04
N ASP A 72 0.43 24.99 -23.77
CA ASP A 72 0.20 24.10 -22.62
C ASP A 72 -1.23 23.51 -22.61
N ARG A 73 -2.22 24.30 -23.04
CA ARG A 73 -3.59 23.82 -23.17
C ARG A 73 -3.75 22.82 -24.32
N ALA A 74 -3.06 23.03 -25.45
CA ALA A 74 -3.07 22.10 -26.57
C ALA A 74 -2.45 20.75 -26.18
N VAL A 75 -1.31 20.77 -25.47
CA VAL A 75 -0.66 19.56 -24.95
C VAL A 75 -1.55 18.86 -23.92
N THR A 76 -2.19 19.61 -23.03
CA THR A 76 -3.11 19.04 -22.02
C THR A 76 -4.34 18.39 -22.68
N ALA A 77 -4.92 19.04 -23.68
CA ALA A 77 -6.04 18.50 -24.44
C ALA A 77 -5.64 17.25 -25.22
N ARG A 78 -4.47 17.28 -25.87
CA ARG A 78 -3.93 16.11 -26.58
C ARG A 78 -3.65 14.95 -25.63
N ARG A 79 -3.08 15.22 -24.46
CA ARG A 79 -2.89 14.20 -23.42
C ARG A 79 -4.22 13.57 -23.01
N ALA A 80 -5.24 14.36 -22.72
CA ALA A 80 -6.55 13.85 -22.33
C ALA A 80 -7.19 12.97 -23.42
N GLU A 81 -7.03 13.34 -24.70
CA GLU A 81 -7.48 12.54 -25.84
C GLU A 81 -6.74 11.18 -25.91
N LEU A 82 -5.41 11.18 -25.78
CA LEU A 82 -4.60 9.97 -25.82
C LEU A 82 -4.91 9.04 -24.64
N GLU A 83 -4.98 9.58 -23.43
CA GLU A 83 -5.33 8.83 -22.22
C GLU A 83 -6.75 8.26 -22.29
N GLY A 84 -7.69 8.98 -22.91
CA GLY A 84 -9.06 8.52 -23.13
C GLY A 84 -9.18 7.33 -24.09
N ARG A 85 -8.21 7.13 -25.00
CA ARG A 85 -8.14 5.95 -25.86
C ARG A 85 -7.53 4.73 -25.15
N ALA A 86 -6.67 4.96 -24.16
CA ALA A 86 -6.03 3.91 -23.38
C ALA A 86 -6.92 3.39 -22.24
N VAL A 87 -8.13 2.98 -22.59
CA VAL A 87 -9.12 2.34 -21.70
C VAL A 87 -9.59 1.02 -22.32
N TYR A 88 -10.29 0.18 -21.55
CA TYR A 88 -10.91 -1.01 -22.12
C TYR A 88 -12.15 -0.62 -22.94
N ASP A 89 -12.33 -1.22 -24.11
CA ASP A 89 -13.54 -1.09 -24.92
C ASP A 89 -14.72 -1.89 -24.33
N ALA A 90 -15.90 -1.76 -24.94
CA ALA A 90 -17.11 -2.45 -24.48
C ALA A 90 -17.01 -3.99 -24.54
N VAL A 91 -16.06 -4.53 -25.32
CA VAL A 91 -15.82 -5.97 -25.48
C VAL A 91 -14.64 -6.43 -24.61
N GLY A 92 -14.07 -5.54 -23.79
CA GLY A 92 -12.97 -5.83 -22.87
C GLY A 92 -11.58 -5.83 -23.51
N ARG A 93 -11.42 -5.36 -24.76
CA ARG A 93 -10.10 -5.22 -25.40
C ARG A 93 -9.46 -3.88 -25.04
N CYS A 94 -8.15 -3.81 -25.14
CA CYS A 94 -7.43 -2.55 -24.99
C CYS A 94 -7.77 -1.59 -26.13
N GLY A 95 -8.35 -0.43 -25.82
CA GLY A 95 -8.68 0.61 -26.80
C GLY A 95 -7.47 1.28 -27.46
N TRP A 96 -6.26 1.05 -26.93
CA TRP A 96 -5.01 1.57 -27.49
C TRP A 96 -4.39 0.64 -28.53
N CYS A 97 -4.11 -0.62 -28.17
CA CYS A 97 -3.44 -1.59 -29.04
C CYS A 97 -4.35 -2.70 -29.59
N GLY A 98 -5.63 -2.74 -29.20
CA GLY A 98 -6.59 -3.75 -29.63
C GLY A 98 -6.44 -5.12 -28.97
N SER A 99 -5.50 -5.30 -28.03
CA SER A 99 -5.26 -6.59 -27.38
C SER A 99 -6.48 -7.08 -26.60
N GLY A 100 -6.85 -8.35 -26.81
CA GLY A 100 -7.85 -9.04 -25.98
C GLY A 100 -7.27 -9.68 -24.71
N THR A 101 -5.94 -9.65 -24.53
CA THR A 101 -5.27 -10.13 -23.32
C THR A 101 -5.02 -9.00 -22.35
N ARG A 102 -5.12 -9.31 -21.05
CA ARG A 102 -4.89 -8.33 -19.99
C ARG A 102 -3.42 -7.92 -19.96
N HIS A 103 -3.18 -6.61 -20.01
CA HIS A 103 -1.83 -6.07 -19.87
C HIS A 103 -1.24 -6.41 -18.51
N GLN A 104 0.07 -6.65 -18.51
CA GLN A 104 0.84 -6.94 -17.30
C GLN A 104 1.98 -5.95 -17.19
N ASP A 105 2.34 -5.59 -15.97
CA ASP A 105 3.55 -4.82 -15.72
C ASP A 105 4.80 -5.70 -15.85
N ARG A 106 5.97 -5.09 -15.64
CA ARG A 106 7.28 -5.78 -15.69
C ARG A 106 7.45 -6.90 -14.66
N TYR A 107 6.55 -7.01 -13.68
CA TYR A 107 6.56 -8.03 -12.63
C TYR A 107 5.47 -9.09 -12.84
N GLY A 108 4.70 -9.00 -13.94
CA GLY A 108 3.60 -9.90 -14.25
C GLY A 108 2.29 -9.54 -13.53
N PHE A 109 2.21 -8.42 -12.80
CA PHE A 109 0.95 -8.01 -12.19
C PHE A 109 0.03 -7.36 -13.21
N PRO A 110 -1.29 -7.52 -13.07
CA PRO A 110 -2.20 -6.92 -14.03
C PRO A 110 -2.15 -5.39 -14.01
N ALA A 111 -2.01 -4.79 -15.19
CA ALA A 111 -1.95 -3.35 -15.39
C ALA A 111 -3.20 -2.84 -16.15
N THR A 112 -3.54 -1.57 -15.95
CA THR A 112 -4.55 -0.90 -16.80
C THR A 112 -3.92 -0.55 -18.16
N PRO A 113 -4.71 -0.44 -19.25
CA PRO A 113 -4.19 -0.03 -20.55
C PRO A 113 -3.43 1.31 -20.49
N LEU A 114 -3.98 2.28 -19.73
CA LEU A 114 -3.32 3.57 -19.47
C LEU A 114 -1.96 3.44 -18.79
N ALA A 115 -1.84 2.56 -17.79
CA ALA A 115 -0.57 2.34 -17.09
C ALA A 115 0.45 1.65 -17.99
N PHE A 116 0.01 0.68 -18.81
CA PHE A 116 0.86 -0.08 -19.71
C PHE A 116 1.41 0.77 -20.86
N HIS A 117 0.58 1.63 -21.46
CA HIS A 117 0.96 2.47 -22.61
C HIS A 117 1.41 3.90 -22.23
N ARG A 118 1.68 4.16 -20.95
CA ARG A 118 2.05 5.50 -20.45
C ARG A 118 3.23 6.10 -21.21
N SER A 119 4.27 5.31 -21.46
CA SER A 119 5.47 5.75 -22.17
C SER A 119 5.20 6.06 -23.65
N GLU A 120 4.29 5.34 -24.29
CA GLU A 120 3.91 5.59 -25.68
C GLU A 120 3.10 6.89 -25.81
N ILE A 121 2.19 7.14 -24.85
CA ILE A 121 1.41 8.37 -24.78
C ILE A 121 2.33 9.57 -24.56
N ASP A 122 3.27 9.47 -23.62
CA ASP A 122 4.21 10.55 -23.33
C ASP A 122 5.17 10.84 -24.50
N ALA A 123 5.46 9.85 -25.36
CA ALA A 123 6.25 10.04 -26.59
C ALA A 123 5.48 10.74 -27.72
N MET A 124 4.15 10.84 -27.63
CA MET A 124 3.28 11.49 -28.62
C MET A 124 2.85 12.93 -28.21
N LEU A 125 3.43 13.48 -27.13
CA LEU A 125 3.16 14.81 -26.60
C LEU A 125 4.36 15.75 -26.78
#